data_AF-A0A1J4PQQ4-F1
#
_entry.id   AF-A0A1J4PQQ4-F1
#
_cell.length_a   1.000
_cell.length_b   1.000
_cell.length_c   1.000
_cell.angle_alpha   90.00
_cell.angle_beta   90.00
_cell.angle_gamma   90.00
#
_symmetry.space_group_name_H-M   'P 1'
#
loop_
_entity.id
_entity.type
_entity.pdbx_description
1 polymer ?
#
loop_
_entity_poly.entity_id
_entity_poly.type
_entity_poly.pdbx_seq_one_letter_code
_entity_poly.pdbx_strand_id
1 'polypeptide(L)'
;MDSADSWGDDVYQPDPDPSEGREDSGVLDVEDTLDFDGVDDPLDRGWSPPERPWAVEHDGVTAAERKAGETLDQRLAEEIPDREAPDGDGIGDCAGTDGELLDNEVGDLRSGRLVAPDEGAHEDEEAALVASDVGIDGAAASAEEAAMHIVDEDSLSG
;
A
#
# COMPACT_ATOMS: atom_id res chain seq x y z
N MET A 1 -12.86 21.81 62.25
CA MET A 1 -12.19 20.55 61.90
C MET A 1 -13.15 19.81 60.96
N ASP A 2 -12.97 19.76 59.66
CA ASP A 2 -12.21 20.56 58.70
C ASP A 2 -12.95 20.36 57.37
N SER A 3 -12.82 21.34 56.49
CA SER A 3 -13.68 21.53 55.31
C SER A 3 -13.58 20.40 54.30
N ALA A 4 -14.75 19.90 53.86
CA ALA A 4 -14.88 19.08 52.66
C ALA A 4 -15.01 19.98 51.44
N ASP A 5 -13.91 20.65 51.08
CA ASP A 5 -13.86 21.60 49.96
C ASP A 5 -12.54 21.42 49.18
N SER A 6 -12.27 20.18 48.74
CA SER A 6 -11.27 19.93 47.69
C SER A 6 -11.99 20.11 46.36
N TRP A 7 -11.85 21.29 45.77
CA TRP A 7 -12.30 21.53 44.41
C TRP A 7 -11.39 20.71 43.50
N GLY A 8 -11.95 20.03 42.50
CA GLY A 8 -11.23 19.18 41.55
C GLY A 8 -10.25 19.92 40.63
N ASP A 9 -9.78 21.10 41.04
CA ASP A 9 -8.81 21.96 40.37
C ASP A 9 -7.37 21.77 40.93
N ASP A 10 -7.21 21.04 42.04
CA ASP A 10 -5.90 20.70 42.62
C ASP A 10 -5.22 19.49 41.95
N VAL A 11 -5.81 18.93 40.88
CA VAL A 11 -5.16 17.91 40.06
C VAL A 11 -4.22 18.62 39.11
N TYR A 12 -2.95 18.20 39.09
CA TYR A 12 -1.93 18.64 38.13
C TYR A 12 -2.54 18.83 36.74
N GLN A 13 -2.71 20.09 36.34
CA GLN A 13 -2.94 20.45 34.96
C GLN A 13 -1.55 20.66 34.36
N PRO A 14 -1.12 19.85 33.38
CA PRO A 14 0.12 20.14 32.69
C PRO A 14 -0.04 21.53 32.08
N ASP A 15 0.75 22.48 32.58
CA ASP A 15 0.94 23.76 31.90
C ASP A 15 1.38 23.39 30.47
N PRO A 16 0.70 23.89 29.42
CA PRO A 16 1.23 23.78 28.07
C PRO A 16 2.40 24.76 28.00
N ASP A 17 3.51 24.43 28.68
CA ASP A 17 4.75 25.13 28.46
C ASP A 17 5.05 24.97 26.97
N PRO A 18 5.07 26.07 26.20
CA PRO A 18 5.37 26.00 24.78
C PRO A 18 6.80 25.49 24.51
N SER A 19 7.61 25.26 25.55
CA SER A 19 8.90 24.56 25.48
C SER A 19 8.80 23.04 25.65
N GLU A 20 7.84 22.49 26.40
CA GLU A 20 7.69 21.01 26.54
C GLU A 20 6.97 20.36 25.34
N GLY A 21 6.28 21.15 24.51
CA GLY A 21 5.49 20.67 23.37
C GLY A 21 6.07 20.96 21.99
N ARG A 22 7.39 21.10 21.81
CA ARG A 22 7.99 21.45 20.51
C ARG A 22 9.23 20.66 20.08
N GLU A 23 9.76 19.77 20.90
CA GLU A 23 10.91 18.95 20.50
C GLU A 23 10.51 17.93 19.41
N ASP A 24 9.32 17.32 19.53
CA ASP A 24 8.80 16.32 18.58
C ASP A 24 7.94 16.91 17.43
N SER A 25 8.17 18.18 17.08
CA SER A 25 7.41 18.85 16.00
C SER A 25 8.24 19.11 14.74
N GLY A 26 9.53 18.76 14.78
CA GLY A 26 10.51 18.97 13.72
C GLY A 26 11.00 17.68 13.07
N VAL A 27 12.02 17.81 12.23
CA VAL A 27 12.77 16.64 11.73
C VAL A 27 13.57 16.08 12.90
N LEU A 28 13.48 14.76 13.12
CA LEU A 28 14.20 14.07 14.19
C LEU A 28 15.72 14.18 13.97
N ASP A 29 16.46 14.37 15.06
CA ASP A 29 17.91 14.49 15.01
C ASP A 29 18.62 13.12 15.09
N VAL A 30 19.94 13.13 15.10
CA VAL A 30 20.76 11.92 15.22
C VAL A 30 20.70 11.31 16.64
N GLU A 31 20.41 12.10 17.67
CA GLU A 31 20.29 11.60 19.04
C GLU A 31 19.00 10.80 19.20
N ASP A 32 17.95 11.17 18.46
CA ASP A 32 16.66 10.50 18.40
C ASP A 32 16.64 9.28 17.46
N THR A 33 17.19 9.43 16.24
CA THR A 33 17.15 8.37 15.21
C THR A 33 18.31 7.38 15.31
N LEU A 34 19.41 7.77 15.96
CA LEU A 34 20.69 7.05 15.96
C LEU A 34 21.25 6.77 14.55
N ASP A 35 20.76 7.48 13.53
CA ASP A 35 21.20 7.36 12.14
C ASP A 35 22.00 8.60 11.74
N PHE A 36 23.32 8.45 11.58
CA PHE A 36 24.20 9.55 11.21
C PHE A 36 24.45 9.55 9.70
N ASP A 37 23.95 10.60 9.05
CA ASP A 37 23.90 10.69 7.60
C ASP A 37 24.86 11.76 7.02
N GLY A 38 25.84 12.18 7.82
CA GLY A 38 26.96 13.03 7.44
C GLY A 38 26.90 14.48 7.94
N VAL A 39 25.81 14.88 8.61
CA VAL A 39 25.64 16.19 9.26
C VAL A 39 25.09 16.01 10.67
N ASP A 40 25.43 16.92 11.58
CA ASP A 40 24.94 16.88 12.97
C ASP A 40 23.49 17.40 13.07
N ASP A 41 23.14 18.45 12.30
CA ASP A 41 21.77 18.97 12.18
C ASP A 41 21.17 18.53 10.83
N PRO A 42 20.01 17.82 10.81
CA PRO A 42 19.35 17.45 9.56
C PRO A 42 18.99 18.65 8.66
N LEU A 43 18.85 19.85 9.23
CA LEU A 43 18.58 21.09 8.50
C LEU A 43 19.82 21.65 7.77
N ASP A 44 21.02 21.19 8.10
CA ASP A 44 22.26 21.59 7.41
C ASP A 44 22.44 20.89 6.06
N ARG A 45 21.63 19.87 5.76
CA ARG A 45 21.66 19.18 4.46
C ARG A 45 21.15 20.10 3.35
N GLY A 46 22.06 20.49 2.46
CA GLY A 46 21.70 21.17 1.22
C GLY A 46 21.07 20.21 0.19
N TRP A 47 20.02 20.66 -0.50
CA TRP A 47 19.53 19.99 -1.70
C TRP A 47 20.41 20.36 -2.90
N SER A 48 20.95 19.37 -3.61
CA SER A 48 21.63 19.56 -4.88
C SER A 48 20.65 19.28 -6.02
N PRO A 49 20.17 20.30 -6.76
CA PRO A 49 19.30 20.07 -7.90
C PRO A 49 20.03 19.25 -8.97
N PRO A 50 19.30 18.45 -9.77
CA PRO A 50 19.91 17.70 -10.84
C PRO A 50 20.64 18.63 -11.83
N GLU A 51 21.83 18.21 -12.27
CA GLU A 51 22.69 18.98 -13.20
C GLU A 51 22.12 19.10 -14.62
N ARG A 52 20.97 18.48 -14.88
CA ARG A 52 20.30 18.48 -16.18
C ARG A 52 18.78 18.61 -16.01
N PRO A 53 18.09 19.25 -16.96
CA PRO A 53 16.64 19.29 -16.96
C PRO A 53 16.05 17.87 -17.03
N TRP A 54 15.05 17.60 -16.20
CA TRP A 54 14.31 16.33 -16.21
C TRP A 54 13.08 16.43 -17.11
N ALA A 55 12.80 15.37 -17.85
CA ALA A 55 11.61 15.21 -18.70
C ALA A 55 11.39 16.29 -19.78
N VAL A 56 12.39 17.14 -20.07
CA VAL A 56 12.28 18.17 -21.12
C VAL A 56 12.29 17.55 -22.52
N GLU A 57 12.86 16.36 -22.66
CA GLU A 57 12.89 15.58 -23.91
C GLU A 57 11.75 14.56 -24.01
N HIS A 58 10.81 14.56 -23.07
CA HIS A 58 9.64 13.67 -23.09
C HIS A 58 8.61 14.14 -24.13
N ASP A 59 7.91 13.22 -24.77
CA ASP A 59 6.77 13.54 -25.64
C ASP A 59 5.61 14.11 -24.79
N GLY A 60 4.93 15.16 -25.25
CA GLY A 60 3.79 15.75 -24.51
C GLY A 60 4.12 17.03 -23.73
N VAL A 61 5.36 17.51 -23.82
CA VAL A 61 5.75 18.81 -23.25
C VAL A 61 5.12 19.96 -24.03
N THR A 62 4.99 19.83 -25.36
CA THR A 62 4.38 20.87 -26.21
C THR A 62 2.85 20.77 -26.29
N ALA A 63 2.19 21.88 -26.62
CA ALA A 63 0.73 21.91 -26.78
C ALA A 63 0.25 21.05 -27.96
N ALA A 64 1.08 20.88 -28.99
CA ALA A 64 0.77 20.04 -30.14
C ALA A 64 0.83 18.55 -29.77
N GLU A 65 1.88 18.14 -29.07
CA GLU A 65 2.04 16.76 -28.60
C GLU A 65 0.92 16.36 -27.64
N ARG A 66 0.57 17.22 -26.66
CA ARG A 66 -0.56 16.94 -25.75
C ARG A 66 -1.90 16.76 -26.46
N LYS A 67 -2.09 17.43 -27.60
CA LYS A 67 -3.29 17.27 -28.42
C LYS A 67 -3.25 15.97 -29.23
N ALA A 68 -2.09 15.56 -29.70
CA ALA A 68 -1.90 14.31 -30.41
C ALA A 68 -2.04 13.10 -29.45
N GLY A 69 -1.52 13.24 -28.24
CA GLY A 69 -1.36 12.15 -27.28
C GLY A 69 -0.21 11.21 -27.66
N GLU A 70 0.16 10.35 -26.73
CA GLU A 70 1.13 9.27 -26.96
C GLU A 70 0.50 8.13 -27.75
N THR A 71 1.32 7.48 -28.56
CA THR A 71 0.99 6.22 -29.22
C THR A 71 1.02 5.07 -28.21
N LEU A 72 0.36 3.95 -28.54
CA LEU A 72 0.41 2.75 -27.71
C LEU A 72 1.84 2.23 -27.53
N ASP A 73 2.65 2.28 -28.59
CA ASP A 73 4.05 1.82 -28.56
C ASP A 73 4.92 2.65 -27.61
N GLN A 74 4.71 3.98 -27.56
CA GLN A 74 5.39 4.86 -26.60
C GLN A 74 5.03 4.50 -25.16
N ARG A 75 3.73 4.36 -24.86
CA ARG A 75 3.26 3.97 -23.53
C ARG A 75 3.79 2.60 -23.09
N LEU A 76 3.92 1.67 -24.02
CA LEU A 76 4.47 0.34 -23.74
C LEU A 76 5.99 0.38 -23.51
N ALA A 77 6.71 1.29 -24.18
CA ALA A 77 8.14 1.48 -23.96
C ALA A 77 8.45 2.12 -22.60
N GLU A 78 7.50 2.87 -22.03
CA GLU A 78 7.58 3.48 -20.70
C GLU A 78 7.15 2.54 -19.56
N GLU A 79 6.51 1.42 -19.88
CA GLU A 79 6.04 0.45 -18.90
C GLU A 79 7.22 -0.16 -18.13
N ILE A 80 7.12 -0.15 -16.80
CA ILE A 80 8.07 -0.82 -15.90
C ILE A 80 7.37 -2.07 -15.36
N PRO A 81 8.04 -3.24 -15.37
CA PRO A 81 7.46 -4.45 -14.78
C PRO A 81 7.06 -4.24 -13.32
N ASP A 82 5.94 -4.86 -12.93
CA ASP A 82 5.52 -4.88 -11.54
C ASP A 82 6.62 -5.46 -10.64
N ARG A 83 6.73 -4.91 -9.44
CA ARG A 83 7.67 -5.44 -8.44
C ARG A 83 7.12 -6.76 -7.92
N GLU A 84 7.97 -7.77 -7.89
CA GLU A 84 7.67 -9.02 -7.18
C GLU A 84 7.40 -8.69 -5.71
N ALA A 85 6.40 -9.36 -5.13
CA ALA A 85 6.19 -9.32 -3.69
C ALA A 85 7.47 -9.83 -3.00
N PRO A 86 7.88 -9.22 -1.87
CA PRO A 86 9.04 -9.70 -1.13
C PRO A 86 8.85 -11.16 -0.74
N ASP A 87 9.95 -11.93 -0.78
CA ASP A 87 9.94 -13.32 -0.32
C ASP A 87 9.43 -13.39 1.13
N GLY A 88 8.36 -14.15 1.35
CA GLY A 88 7.90 -14.50 2.69
C GLY A 88 8.85 -15.48 3.38
N ASP A 89 8.68 -15.65 4.69
CA ASP A 89 9.39 -16.71 5.45
C ASP A 89 8.79 -18.10 5.22
N GLY A 90 7.70 -18.18 4.45
CA GLY A 90 6.96 -19.41 4.15
C GLY A 90 6.19 -19.97 5.34
N ILE A 91 6.07 -19.19 6.42
CA ILE A 91 5.43 -19.62 7.67
C ILE A 91 4.05 -18.97 7.81
N GLY A 92 3.87 -17.71 7.41
CA GLY A 92 2.61 -16.99 7.60
C GLY A 92 2.32 -15.88 6.58
N ASP A 93 1.23 -15.15 6.86
CA ASP A 93 0.71 -14.04 6.03
C ASP A 93 1.55 -12.75 6.09
N CYS A 94 2.39 -12.61 7.11
CA CYS A 94 3.29 -11.47 7.31
C CYS A 94 4.71 -11.90 7.68
N ALA A 95 5.69 -11.37 6.95
CA ALA A 95 7.10 -11.64 7.21
C ALA A 95 7.61 -10.85 8.44
N GLY A 96 8.33 -11.53 9.34
CA GLY A 96 9.01 -10.88 10.47
C GLY A 96 8.10 -10.49 11.64
N THR A 97 6.85 -10.96 11.64
CA THR A 97 5.91 -10.84 12.75
C THR A 97 5.50 -12.22 13.25
N ASP A 98 4.73 -12.27 14.33
CA ASP A 98 4.13 -13.47 14.90
C ASP A 98 2.96 -14.00 14.02
N GLY A 99 3.07 -13.88 12.70
CA GLY A 99 1.99 -14.15 11.75
C GLY A 99 1.37 -15.54 11.94
N GLU A 100 0.08 -15.66 11.65
CA GLU A 100 -0.62 -16.94 11.73
C GLU A 100 -0.09 -17.87 10.63
N LEU A 101 -0.06 -19.17 10.93
CA LEU A 101 0.36 -20.15 9.94
C LEU A 101 -0.58 -20.13 8.74
N LEU A 102 -0.03 -20.21 7.53
CA LEU A 102 -0.85 -20.46 6.34
C LEU A 102 -1.56 -21.80 6.54
N ASP A 103 -2.89 -21.77 6.58
CA ASP A 103 -3.74 -22.95 6.66
C ASP A 103 -4.36 -23.25 5.29
N ASN A 104 -5.25 -24.23 5.26
CA ASN A 104 -5.94 -24.65 4.05
C ASN A 104 -7.08 -23.71 3.62
N GLU A 105 -7.15 -22.49 4.15
CA GLU A 105 -8.09 -21.44 3.72
C GLU A 105 -7.40 -20.38 2.84
N VAL A 106 -6.07 -20.45 2.67
CA VAL A 106 -5.28 -19.52 1.85
C VAL A 106 -4.77 -20.21 0.59
N GLY A 107 -4.96 -19.59 -0.57
CA GLY A 107 -4.53 -20.10 -1.88
C GLY A 107 -3.34 -19.34 -2.46
N ASP A 108 -2.39 -20.05 -3.07
CA ASP A 108 -1.20 -19.45 -3.72
C ASP A 108 -1.45 -18.99 -5.16
N LEU A 109 -2.53 -19.49 -5.79
CA LEU A 109 -2.88 -19.17 -7.16
C LEU A 109 -4.01 -18.15 -7.16
N ARG A 110 -3.80 -17.01 -7.82
CA ARG A 110 -4.88 -16.05 -8.06
C ARG A 110 -6.01 -16.68 -8.88
N SER A 111 -7.24 -16.26 -8.63
CA SER A 111 -8.39 -16.57 -9.47
C SER A 111 -8.22 -15.93 -10.86
N GLY A 112 -8.80 -16.58 -11.87
CA GLY A 112 -9.08 -15.97 -13.16
C GLY A 112 -10.38 -15.16 -13.14
N ARG A 113 -10.99 -15.03 -14.33
CA ARG A 113 -12.29 -14.36 -14.52
C ARG A 113 -13.41 -15.21 -13.91
N LEU A 114 -14.25 -14.61 -13.08
CA LEU A 114 -15.38 -15.23 -12.41
C LEU A 114 -16.67 -14.99 -13.20
N VAL A 115 -17.34 -16.06 -13.58
CA VAL A 115 -18.60 -16.02 -14.34
C VAL A 115 -19.72 -16.63 -13.53
N ALA A 116 -20.76 -15.83 -13.29
CA ALA A 116 -21.99 -16.28 -12.65
C ALA A 116 -22.77 -17.28 -13.54
N PRO A 117 -23.62 -18.15 -12.97
CA PRO A 117 -24.36 -19.17 -13.75
C PRO A 117 -25.23 -18.62 -14.88
N ASP A 118 -25.72 -17.39 -14.74
CA ASP A 118 -26.55 -16.66 -15.71
C ASP A 118 -25.72 -15.83 -16.72
N GLU A 119 -24.39 -15.95 -16.66
CA GLU A 119 -23.42 -15.24 -17.49
C GLU A 119 -23.54 -13.69 -17.39
N GLY A 120 -24.25 -13.17 -16.39
CA GLY A 120 -24.57 -11.75 -16.23
C GLY A 120 -25.47 -11.19 -17.35
N ALA A 121 -26.10 -12.05 -18.16
CA ALA A 121 -26.94 -11.67 -19.30
C ALA A 121 -28.34 -12.27 -19.26
N HIS A 122 -28.58 -13.27 -18.41
CA HIS A 122 -29.83 -14.00 -18.30
C HIS A 122 -30.60 -13.61 -17.03
N GLU A 123 -31.77 -14.23 -16.81
CA GLU A 123 -32.52 -14.05 -15.57
C GLU A 123 -31.81 -14.82 -14.46
N ASP A 124 -31.59 -14.15 -13.32
CA ASP A 124 -30.91 -14.74 -12.17
C ASP A 124 -31.86 -15.68 -11.42
N GLU A 125 -31.59 -16.98 -11.53
CA GLU A 125 -32.30 -18.04 -10.80
C GLU A 125 -31.56 -18.45 -9.52
N GLU A 126 -30.36 -17.91 -9.26
CA GLU A 126 -29.51 -18.29 -8.14
C GLU A 126 -29.61 -17.25 -7.02
N ALA A 127 -30.10 -17.67 -5.85
CA ALA A 127 -30.29 -16.75 -4.74
C ALA A 127 -28.97 -16.39 -4.03
N ALA A 128 -27.93 -17.21 -4.22
CA ALA A 128 -26.61 -16.99 -3.65
C ALA A 128 -25.67 -16.25 -4.64
N LEU A 129 -24.77 -15.42 -4.11
CA LEU A 129 -23.74 -14.79 -4.93
C LEU A 129 -22.61 -15.80 -5.18
N VAL A 130 -22.70 -16.55 -6.27
CA VAL A 130 -21.73 -17.59 -6.67
C VAL A 130 -21.25 -17.37 -8.10
N ALA A 131 -20.01 -17.77 -8.37
CA ALA A 131 -19.41 -17.69 -9.70
C ALA A 131 -18.38 -18.81 -9.87
N SER A 132 -18.08 -19.13 -11.13
CA SER A 132 -17.07 -20.12 -11.53
C SER A 132 -15.87 -19.43 -12.17
N ASP A 133 -14.66 -19.83 -11.80
CA ASP A 133 -13.44 -19.39 -12.47
C ASP A 133 -13.31 -20.07 -13.84
N VAL A 134 -13.25 -19.27 -14.91
CA VAL A 134 -13.06 -19.74 -16.29
C VAL A 134 -11.66 -19.44 -16.85
N GLY A 135 -10.72 -19.05 -15.99
CA GLY A 135 -9.31 -18.82 -16.28
C GLY A 135 -8.93 -17.36 -16.54
N ILE A 136 -7.64 -17.13 -16.75
CA ILE A 136 -7.08 -15.79 -16.95
C ILE A 136 -7.39 -15.27 -18.36
N ASP A 137 -8.23 -14.24 -18.44
CA ASP A 137 -8.59 -13.59 -19.71
C ASP A 137 -7.63 -12.44 -20.06
N GLY A 138 -6.34 -12.73 -20.25
CA GLY A 138 -5.38 -11.75 -20.78
C GLY A 138 -5.28 -10.41 -20.03
N ALA A 139 -5.40 -10.44 -18.70
CA ALA A 139 -5.46 -9.28 -17.80
C ALA A 139 -6.78 -8.46 -17.82
N ALA A 140 -7.85 -8.97 -18.40
CA ALA A 140 -9.20 -8.39 -18.28
C ALA A 140 -9.90 -8.72 -16.94
N ALA A 141 -9.22 -9.45 -16.04
CA ALA A 141 -9.73 -9.71 -14.71
C ALA A 141 -9.84 -8.40 -13.92
N SER A 142 -10.94 -8.22 -13.20
CA SER A 142 -11.15 -7.04 -12.36
C SER A 142 -10.17 -7.04 -11.18
N ALA A 143 -10.01 -5.89 -10.52
CA ALA A 143 -9.22 -5.81 -9.30
C ALA A 143 -9.77 -6.72 -8.19
N GLU A 144 -11.08 -6.95 -8.15
CA GLU A 144 -11.73 -7.84 -7.18
C GLU A 144 -11.41 -9.30 -7.50
N GLU A 145 -11.43 -9.69 -8.78
CA GLU A 145 -11.03 -11.03 -9.22
C GLU A 145 -9.53 -11.28 -8.95
N ALA A 146 -8.69 -10.27 -9.18
CA ALA A 146 -7.25 -10.35 -8.90
C ALA A 146 -6.92 -10.44 -7.41
N ALA A 147 -7.84 -10.00 -6.53
CA ALA A 147 -7.69 -10.13 -5.08
C ALA A 147 -8.09 -11.52 -4.56
N MET A 148 -8.86 -12.30 -5.34
CA MET A 148 -9.32 -13.63 -4.96
C MET A 148 -8.28 -14.71 -5.28
N HIS A 149 -8.16 -15.72 -4.42
CA HIS A 149 -7.22 -16.83 -4.57
C HIS A 149 -7.94 -18.17 -4.55
N ILE A 150 -7.42 -19.14 -5.29
CA ILE A 150 -7.95 -20.50 -5.40
C ILE A 150 -7.36 -21.34 -4.28
N VAL A 151 -8.25 -21.86 -3.42
CA VAL A 151 -7.92 -22.87 -2.42
C VAL A 151 -8.12 -24.24 -3.05
N ASP A 152 -7.04 -25.02 -3.18
CA ASP A 152 -7.11 -26.37 -3.73
C ASP A 152 -7.52 -27.37 -2.63
N GLU A 153 -8.75 -27.88 -2.71
CA GLU A 153 -9.29 -28.88 -1.78
C GLU A 153 -8.48 -30.18 -1.77
N ASP A 154 -7.75 -30.51 -2.83
CA ASP A 154 -6.93 -31.74 -2.92
C ASP A 154 -5.50 -31.53 -2.39
N SER A 155 -5.08 -30.28 -2.19
CA SER A 155 -3.77 -29.94 -1.60
C SER A 155 -3.69 -30.16 -0.08
N LEU A 156 -4.75 -30.70 0.52
CA LEU A 156 -4.89 -31.10 1.93
C LEU A 156 -3.67 -31.91 2.44
N SER A 157 -2.66 -31.22 2.97
CA SER A 157 -1.76 -31.78 3.97
C SER A 157 -1.95 -31.03 5.29
N GLY A 158 -2.91 -31.52 6.07
CA GLY A 158 -3.07 -31.23 7.49
C GLY A 158 -3.05 -32.54 8.28
#